data_AF-A0A2I3BQV2-F1
#
_entry.id   AF-A0A2I3BQV2-F1
#
_cell.length_a   1.000
_cell.length_b   1.000
_cell.length_c   1.000
_cell.angle_alpha   90.00
_cell.angle_beta   90.00
_cell.angle_gamma   90.00
#
_symmetry.space_group_name_H-M   'P 1'
#
loop_
_entity.id
_entity.type
_entity.pdbx_description
1 polymer ?
#
loop_
_entity_poly.entity_id
_entity_poly.type
_entity_poly.pdbx_seq_one_letter_code
_entity_poly.pdbx_strand_id
1 'polypeptide(L)'
;MSLLATVLLLWGFTLGPGNTLMLDSGSEPKLWAEPQSLLEPWANLTLVCAVDLPTKVFELIQNGQGGKVLKIHGFSPTRDAILYYVNLKELDNPGPFTCRYRMHKYMHVW
;
A
#
# COMPACT_ATOMS: atom_id res chain seq x y z
N MET A 1 -5.21 43.88 35.65
CA MET A 1 -5.19 42.61 34.89
C MET A 1 -6.44 42.58 34.03
N SER A 2 -6.29 42.58 32.70
CA SER A 2 -7.40 42.79 31.76
C SER A 2 -8.21 41.51 31.55
N LEU A 3 -9.50 41.53 31.86
CA LEU A 3 -10.44 40.39 31.68
C LEU A 3 -10.50 39.93 30.22
N LEU A 4 -10.30 40.84 29.27
CA LEU A 4 -10.24 40.53 27.84
C LEU A 4 -9.04 39.66 27.49
N ALA A 5 -7.89 39.88 28.14
CA ALA A 5 -6.69 39.08 27.91
C ALA A 5 -6.87 37.63 28.38
N THR A 6 -7.56 37.43 29.51
CA THR A 6 -7.88 36.09 30.02
C THR A 6 -8.90 35.35 29.13
N VAL A 7 -9.90 36.05 28.59
CA VAL A 7 -10.88 35.45 27.65
C VAL A 7 -10.20 35.04 26.34
N LEU A 8 -9.32 35.88 25.80
CA LEU A 8 -8.57 35.59 24.58
C LEU A 8 -7.59 34.42 24.76
N LEU A 9 -6.92 34.33 25.91
CA LEU A 9 -6.04 33.20 26.23
C LEU A 9 -6.81 31.88 26.38
N LEU A 10 -8.00 31.90 26.98
CA LEU A 10 -8.84 30.71 27.11
C LEU A 10 -9.40 30.23 25.77
N TRP A 11 -9.82 31.14 24.88
CA TRP A 11 -10.27 30.77 23.53
C TRP A 11 -9.14 30.27 22.63
N GLY A 12 -7.93 30.85 22.78
CA GLY A 12 -6.74 30.35 22.09
C GLY A 12 -6.33 28.94 22.54
N PHE A 13 -6.56 28.58 23.81
CA PHE A 13 -6.25 27.25 24.35
C PHE A 13 -7.27 26.16 23.96
N THR A 14 -8.50 26.52 23.59
CA THR A 14 -9.52 25.54 23.15
C THR A 14 -9.40 25.16 21.67
N LEU A 15 -8.76 25.99 20.84
CA LEU A 15 -8.40 25.66 19.46
C LEU A 15 -6.99 25.06 19.43
N GLY A 16 -6.80 23.96 20.15
CA GLY A 16 -5.64 23.10 19.96
C GLY A 16 -5.63 22.58 18.52
N PRO A 17 -4.44 22.34 17.91
CA PRO A 17 -4.38 21.68 16.63
C PRO A 17 -5.11 20.35 16.76
N GLY A 18 -6.17 20.19 15.96
CA GLY A 18 -6.86 18.93 15.79
C GLY A 18 -5.87 17.92 15.27
N ASN A 19 -5.17 17.25 16.17
CA ASN A 19 -4.40 16.05 15.90
C ASN A 19 -5.42 14.92 15.70
N THR A 20 -6.23 15.01 14.64
CA THR A 20 -6.75 13.83 13.98
C THR A 20 -5.53 13.10 13.44
N LEU A 21 -4.98 12.22 14.27
CA LEU A 21 -4.24 11.08 13.76
C LEU A 21 -5.22 10.38 12.82
N MET A 22 -5.07 10.58 11.51
CA MET A 22 -5.69 9.70 10.53
C MET A 22 -5.10 8.34 10.83
N LEU A 23 -5.86 7.53 11.58
CA LEU A 23 -5.62 6.11 11.69
C LEU A 23 -5.71 5.63 10.24
N ASP A 24 -4.56 5.33 9.64
CA ASP A 24 -4.45 4.72 8.33
C ASP A 24 -5.31 3.46 8.38
N SER A 25 -6.55 3.59 7.89
CA SER A 25 -7.47 2.45 7.83
C SER A 25 -6.79 1.51 6.86
N GLY A 26 -6.35 0.32 7.32
CA GLY A 26 -5.51 -0.69 6.64
C GLY A 26 -5.98 -1.15 5.26
N SER A 27 -6.15 -0.17 4.40
CA SER A 27 -6.75 -0.16 3.08
C SER A 27 -5.72 0.29 2.06
N GLU A 28 -4.54 0.74 2.50
CA GLU A 28 -3.38 0.88 1.63
C GLU A 28 -2.65 -0.47 1.56
N PRO A 29 -2.43 -1.02 0.35
CA PRO A 29 -1.70 -2.26 0.20
C PRO A 29 -0.20 -2.02 0.42
N LYS A 30 0.42 -2.90 1.19
CA LYS A 30 1.86 -2.94 1.40
C LYS A 30 2.50 -3.86 0.37
N LEU A 31 3.63 -3.42 -0.19
CA LEU A 31 4.43 -4.19 -1.13
C LEU A 31 5.85 -4.32 -0.59
N TRP A 32 6.37 -5.55 -0.55
CA TRP A 32 7.75 -5.81 -0.17
C TRP A 32 8.34 -6.98 -0.96
N ALA A 33 9.67 -7.08 -0.93
CA ALA A 33 10.40 -8.22 -1.49
C ALA A 33 10.72 -9.25 -0.41
N GLU A 34 10.68 -10.53 -0.75
CA GLU A 34 11.19 -11.58 0.14
C GLU A 34 12.72 -11.43 0.32
N PRO A 35 13.23 -11.47 1.57
CA PRO A 35 14.65 -11.26 1.84
C PRO A 35 15.56 -12.22 1.08
N GLN A 36 15.12 -13.46 0.86
CA GLN A 36 15.89 -14.49 0.16
C GLN A 36 16.09 -14.14 -1.32
N SER A 37 15.09 -13.51 -1.95
CA SER A 37 15.17 -13.08 -3.35
C SER A 37 16.15 -11.93 -3.56
N LEU A 38 16.53 -11.20 -2.50
CA LEU A 38 17.50 -10.11 -2.59
C LEU A 38 18.95 -10.60 -2.63
N LEU A 39 19.21 -11.89 -2.35
CA LEU A 39 20.55 -12.49 -2.40
C LEU A 39 21.05 -12.65 -3.84
N GLU A 40 20.14 -12.84 -4.80
CA GLU A 40 20.42 -12.88 -6.24
C GLU A 40 19.55 -11.87 -7.00
N PRO A 41 19.81 -10.55 -6.82
CA PRO A 41 18.89 -9.49 -7.23
C PRO A 41 18.69 -9.37 -8.75
N TRP A 42 19.43 -10.13 -9.56
CA TRP A 42 19.44 -10.08 -11.02
C TRP A 42 18.76 -11.30 -11.68
N ALA A 43 18.27 -12.26 -10.91
CA ALA A 43 17.68 -13.49 -11.43
C ALA A 43 16.17 -13.53 -11.23
N ASN A 44 15.71 -13.68 -9.99
CA ASN A 44 14.30 -13.82 -9.66
C ASN A 44 13.97 -13.03 -8.40
N LEU A 45 12.93 -12.19 -8.48
CA LEU A 45 12.43 -11.39 -7.37
C LEU A 45 11.05 -11.89 -6.97
N THR A 46 10.90 -12.33 -5.72
CA THR A 46 9.58 -12.61 -5.15
C THR A 46 9.07 -11.36 -4.46
N LEU A 47 7.94 -10.83 -4.94
CA LEU A 47 7.24 -9.69 -4.36
C LEU A 47 5.97 -10.14 -3.66
N VAL A 48 5.73 -9.62 -2.46
CA VAL A 48 4.51 -9.87 -1.70
C VAL A 48 3.71 -8.58 -1.65
N CYS A 49 2.45 -8.66 -2.05
CA CYS A 49 1.47 -7.59 -1.88
C CYS A 49 0.40 -8.03 -0.90
N ALA A 50 0.19 -7.25 0.17
CA ALA A 50 -0.82 -7.55 1.18
C ALA A 50 -1.59 -6.30 1.60
N VAL A 51 -2.80 -6.49 2.12
CA VAL A 51 -3.66 -5.43 2.65
C VAL A 51 -4.50 -6.03 3.77
N ASP A 52 -4.83 -5.27 4.81
CA ASP A 52 -5.56 -5.79 6.00
C ASP A 52 -7.07 -5.96 5.73
N LEU A 53 -7.44 -6.43 4.53
CA LEU A 53 -8.81 -6.63 4.06
C LEU A 53 -8.86 -7.87 3.14
N PRO A 54 -9.94 -8.68 3.20
CA PRO A 54 -10.10 -9.77 2.26
C PRO A 54 -10.37 -9.22 0.86
N THR A 55 -9.41 -9.41 -0.06
CA THR A 55 -9.55 -9.00 -1.46
C THR A 55 -9.48 -10.20 -2.40
N LYS A 56 -9.93 -10.02 -3.64
CA LYS A 56 -9.92 -11.11 -4.64
C LYS A 56 -9.04 -10.79 -5.84
N VAL A 57 -8.61 -9.54 -5.98
CA VAL A 57 -7.92 -9.07 -7.18
C VAL A 57 -6.82 -8.13 -6.75
N PHE A 58 -5.59 -8.59 -6.92
CA PHE A 58 -4.38 -7.79 -6.78
C PHE A 58 -3.82 -7.50 -8.17
N GLU A 59 -3.17 -6.35 -8.32
CA GLU A 59 -2.48 -5.95 -9.54
C GLU A 59 -1.08 -5.47 -9.17
N LEU A 60 -0.07 -6.15 -9.70
CA LEU A 60 1.30 -5.65 -9.66
C LEU A 60 1.54 -4.68 -10.81
N ILE A 61 2.08 -3.52 -10.49
CA ILE A 61 2.33 -2.43 -11.43
C ILE A 61 3.82 -2.17 -11.45
N GLN A 62 4.41 -2.20 -12.64
CA GLN A 62 5.77 -1.73 -12.85
C GLN A 62 5.71 -0.23 -13.17
N ASN A 63 6.30 0.57 -12.29
CA ASN A 63 6.41 2.00 -12.49
C ASN A 63 7.57 2.28 -13.44
N GLY A 64 7.26 3.01 -14.51
CA GLY A 64 8.17 3.42 -15.58
C GLY A 64 7.43 4.44 -16.44
N GLN A 65 7.92 4.73 -17.65
CA GLN A 65 7.22 5.61 -18.59
C GLN A 65 5.88 4.98 -19.00
N GLY A 66 4.78 5.39 -18.35
CA GLY A 66 3.43 4.90 -18.64
C GLY A 66 2.84 3.82 -17.72
N GLY A 67 3.52 3.43 -16.62
CA GLY A 67 2.98 2.57 -15.55
C GLY A 67 2.19 1.33 -16.02
N LYS A 68 2.83 0.17 -16.12
CA LYS A 68 2.23 -1.03 -16.74
C LYS A 68 1.79 -2.05 -15.70
N VAL A 69 0.52 -2.50 -15.78
CA VAL A 69 0.06 -3.68 -15.04
C VAL A 69 0.72 -4.92 -15.61
N LEU A 70 1.45 -5.67 -14.78
CA LEU A 70 2.13 -6.89 -15.20
C LEU A 70 1.14 -8.06 -15.24
N LYS A 71 1.14 -8.77 -16.37
CA LYS A 71 0.35 -10.00 -16.57
C LYS A 71 1.20 -11.21 -16.20
N ILE A 72 1.54 -11.31 -14.92
CA ILE A 72 2.29 -12.43 -14.37
C ILE A 72 1.38 -13.23 -13.45
N HIS A 73 1.60 -14.54 -13.39
CA HIS A 73 0.87 -15.39 -12.47
C HIS A 73 1.34 -15.12 -11.04
N GLY A 74 0.38 -14.99 -10.12
CA GLY A 74 0.65 -14.84 -8.69
C GLY A 74 -0.01 -15.96 -7.89
N PHE A 75 0.52 -16.21 -6.70
CA PHE A 75 0.02 -17.20 -5.77
C PHE A 75 -0.56 -16.52 -4.53
N SER A 76 -1.82 -16.80 -4.19
CA SER A 76 -2.48 -16.23 -3.00
C SER A 76 -2.42 -17.22 -1.84
N PRO A 77 -1.53 -17.05 -0.85
CA PRO A 77 -1.46 -17.92 0.33
C PRO A 77 -2.68 -17.71 1.24
N THR A 78 -3.25 -16.51 1.20
CA THR A 78 -4.36 -16.04 2.02
C THR A 78 -5.28 -15.14 1.17
N ARG A 79 -6.40 -14.67 1.74
CA ARG A 79 -7.34 -13.77 1.03
C ARG A 79 -6.90 -12.31 1.02
N ASP A 80 -5.90 -11.98 1.80
CA ASP A 80 -5.40 -10.64 2.08
C ASP A 80 -3.99 -10.42 1.53
N ALA A 81 -3.39 -11.43 0.89
CA ALA A 81 -2.08 -11.34 0.27
C ALA A 81 -1.94 -12.13 -1.05
N ILE A 82 -0.98 -11.73 -1.87
CA ILE A 82 -0.53 -12.43 -3.08
C ILE A 82 0.99 -12.34 -3.22
N LEU A 83 1.61 -13.40 -3.73
CA LEU A 83 3.02 -13.48 -4.09
C LEU A 83 3.15 -13.45 -5.61
N TYR A 84 4.13 -12.70 -6.10
CA TYR A 84 4.50 -12.60 -7.51
C TYR A 84 5.95 -13.01 -7.71
N TYR A 85 6.18 -13.98 -8.60
CA TYR A 85 7.52 -14.37 -9.03
C TYR A 85 7.89 -13.59 -10.29
N VAL A 86 8.79 -12.62 -10.15
CA VAL A 86 9.19 -11.73 -11.24
C VAL A 86 10.57 -12.11 -11.74
N ASN A 87 10.67 -12.46 -13.02
CA ASN A 87 11.95 -12.59 -13.70
C ASN A 87 12.39 -11.22 -14.22
N LEU A 88 13.39 -10.60 -13.57
CA LEU A 88 13.84 -9.25 -13.92
C LEU A 88 14.55 -9.18 -15.27
N LYS A 89 15.03 -10.31 -15.81
CA LYS A 89 15.69 -10.37 -17.13
C LYS A 89 14.71 -10.27 -18.29
N GLU A 90 13.44 -10.61 -18.06
CA GLU A 90 12.37 -10.52 -19.06
C GLU A 90 11.73 -9.12 -19.09
N LEU A 91 12.14 -8.22 -18.18
CA LEU A 91 11.66 -6.86 -18.11
C LEU A 91 12.50 -5.96 -19.02
N ASP A 92 11.83 -5.30 -19.96
CA ASP A 92 12.44 -4.41 -20.96
C ASP A 92 13.12 -3.17 -20.32
N ASN A 93 12.66 -2.75 -19.14
CA ASN A 93 13.28 -1.71 -18.31
C ASN A 93 12.84 -1.86 -16.84
N PRO A 94 13.57 -2.63 -16.01
CA PRO A 94 13.20 -2.84 -14.62
C PRO A 94 13.16 -1.51 -13.86
N GLY A 95 11.99 -1.24 -13.26
CA GLY A 95 11.69 -0.01 -12.54
C GLY A 95 11.01 -0.35 -11.21
N PRO A 96 10.76 0.65 -10.34
CA PRO A 96 10.13 0.40 -9.06
C PRO A 96 8.75 -0.22 -9.24
N PHE A 97 8.38 -1.16 -8.36
CA PHE A 97 7.07 -1.78 -8.39
C PHE A 97 6.12 -1.09 -7.42
N THR A 98 4.85 -1.04 -7.76
CA THR A 98 3.75 -0.74 -6.84
C THR A 98 2.70 -1.84 -6.93
N CYS A 99 1.85 -1.90 -5.92
CA CYS A 99 0.71 -2.80 -5.93
C CYS A 99 -0.57 -2.01 -5.67
N ARG A 100 -1.67 -2.49 -6.24
CA ARG A 100 -3.01 -2.13 -5.79
C ARG A 100 -3.88 -3.37 -5.72
N TYR A 101 -5.00 -3.25 -5.01
CA TYR A 101 -6.07 -4.24 -5.06
C TYR A 101 -7.34 -3.61 -5.63
N ARG A 102 -8.27 -4.47 -6.03
CA ARG A 102 -9.64 -4.10 -6.39
C ARG A 102 -10.59 -4.97 -5.59
N MET A 103 -11.52 -4.32 -4.90
CA MET A 103 -12.63 -5.02 -4.28
C MET A 103 -13.53 -5.58 -5.37
N HIS A 104 -13.90 -6.86 -5.23
CA HIS A 104 -14.90 -7.45 -6.11
C HIS A 104 -16.26 -6.84 -5.74
N LYS A 105 -16.99 -6.28 -6.73
CA LYS A 105 -18.25 -5.54 -6.52
C LYS A 105 -19.37 -6.29 -5.78
N TYR A 106 -19.19 -7.58 -5.49
CA TYR A 106 -20.19 -8.47 -4.88
C TYR A 106 -19.86 -8.92 -3.46
N MET A 107 -18.92 -8.27 -2.77
CA MET A 107 -18.70 -8.53 -1.33
C MET A 107 -19.65 -7.66 -0.50
N HIS A 108 -20.95 -7.85 -0.68
CA HIS A 108 -21.93 -7.41 0.31
C HIS A 108 -21.73 -8.27 1.55
N VAL A 109 -21.30 -7.61 2.62
CA VAL A 109 -21.25 -8.11 3.99
C VAL A 109 -22.65 -8.65 4.34
N TRP A 110 -22.73 -9.91 4.74
CA TRP A 110 -23.92 -10.50 5.36
C TRP A 110 -24.00 -10.07 6.82
#